data_AF-A0A1C0V6N9-F1
#
_entry.id   AF-A0A1C0V6N9-F1
#
_cell.length_a   1.000
_cell.length_b   1.000
_cell.length_c   1.000
_cell.angle_alpha   90.00
_cell.angle_beta   90.00
_cell.angle_gamma   90.00
#
_symmetry.space_group_name_H-M   'P 1'
#
loop_
_entity.id
_entity.type
_entity.pdbx_description
1 polymer ?
#
loop_
_entity_poly.entity_id
_entity_poly.type
_entity_poly.pdbx_seq_one_letter_code
_entity_poly.pdbx_strand_id
1 'polypeptide(L)'
;MNSSEFDQWCSQQQLTASALDLIATIRSAPPSRRVQGRAKNVSGVYPSRKMGQTIQFESHTVELWAIYQMEHEEEVLEFYDQPPPFKIQYQNKTGRKIGHYHTPDFFVLRKSGAAWEEWKTETELKRLALKYPGRYQKTADGKWHSPPGTAHASSYGLEYHIRTDSELHPIFTQNLIFLEDGITVPKGENCTLRLKALPSKHLSH
;
A
#
# COMPACT_ATOMS: atom_id res chain seq x y z
N MET A 1 -16.88 -1.17 5.28
CA MET A 1 -18.23 -1.73 5.07
C MET A 1 -18.72 -2.36 6.36
N ASN A 2 -20.02 -2.34 6.63
CA ASN A 2 -20.63 -3.12 7.72
C ASN A 2 -20.85 -4.59 7.29
N SER A 3 -21.28 -5.46 8.21
CA SER A 3 -21.46 -6.89 7.93
C SER A 3 -22.44 -7.18 6.77
N SER A 4 -23.57 -6.48 6.71
CA SER A 4 -24.56 -6.69 5.64
C SER A 4 -24.04 -6.23 4.27
N GLU A 5 -23.33 -5.11 4.23
CA GLU A 5 -22.67 -4.62 3.01
C GLU A 5 -21.59 -5.60 2.53
N PHE A 6 -20.84 -6.19 3.45
CA PHE A 6 -19.84 -7.20 3.14
C PHE A 6 -20.46 -8.47 2.57
N ASP A 7 -21.52 -9.00 3.18
CA ASP A 7 -22.23 -10.19 2.69
C ASP A 7 -22.81 -9.96 1.28
N GLN A 8 -23.35 -8.77 1.03
CA GLN A 8 -23.83 -8.37 -0.29
C GLN A 8 -22.68 -8.30 -1.30
N TRP A 9 -21.58 -7.66 -0.94
CA TRP A 9 -20.40 -7.56 -1.79
C TRP A 9 -19.84 -8.95 -2.14
N CYS A 10 -19.67 -9.82 -1.14
CA CYS A 10 -19.24 -11.21 -1.32
C CYS A 10 -20.12 -11.98 -2.31
N SER A 11 -21.44 -11.81 -2.21
CA SER A 11 -22.41 -12.43 -3.12
C SER A 11 -22.26 -11.91 -4.56
N GLN A 12 -22.06 -10.60 -4.72
CA GLN A 12 -21.87 -9.96 -6.03
C GLN A 12 -20.57 -10.40 -6.72
N GLN A 13 -19.49 -10.56 -5.94
CA GLN A 13 -18.18 -10.99 -6.44
C GLN A 13 -18.11 -12.50 -6.78
N GLN A 14 -19.14 -13.28 -6.47
CA GLN A 14 -19.19 -14.73 -6.73
C GLN A 14 -17.97 -15.48 -6.16
N LEU A 15 -17.53 -15.08 -4.96
CA LEU A 15 -16.33 -15.62 -4.35
C LEU A 15 -16.51 -17.08 -3.93
N THR A 16 -15.43 -17.85 -4.07
CA THR A 16 -15.36 -19.22 -3.54
C THR A 16 -15.36 -19.20 -2.01
N ALA A 17 -15.79 -20.31 -1.38
CA ALA A 17 -15.76 -20.43 0.08
C ALA A 17 -14.36 -20.19 0.67
N SER A 18 -13.31 -20.67 0.01
CA SER A 18 -11.92 -20.43 0.46
C SER A 18 -11.51 -18.97 0.37
N ALA A 19 -11.97 -18.22 -0.65
CA ALA A 19 -11.73 -16.79 -0.76
C ALA A 19 -12.49 -16.00 0.32
N LEU A 20 -13.73 -16.39 0.63
CA LEU A 20 -14.53 -15.79 1.69
C LEU A 20 -13.85 -15.95 3.06
N ASP A 21 -13.44 -17.17 3.40
CA ASP A 21 -12.74 -17.46 4.66
C ASP A 21 -11.44 -16.67 4.78
N LEU A 22 -10.69 -16.57 3.67
CA LEU A 22 -9.47 -15.79 3.61
C LEU A 22 -9.72 -14.30 3.86
N ILE A 23 -10.70 -13.71 3.16
CA ILE A 23 -11.02 -12.29 3.32
C ILE A 23 -11.54 -12.02 4.73
N ALA A 24 -12.41 -12.86 5.27
CA ALA A 24 -12.88 -12.74 6.66
C ALA A 24 -11.72 -12.81 7.66
N THR A 25 -10.74 -13.68 7.42
CA THR A 25 -9.51 -13.77 8.21
C THR A 25 -8.70 -12.48 8.13
N ILE A 26 -8.50 -11.93 6.92
CA ILE A 26 -7.77 -10.66 6.73
C ILE A 26 -8.48 -9.50 7.44
N ARG A 27 -9.80 -9.39 7.28
CA ARG A 27 -10.63 -8.33 7.88
C ARG A 27 -10.61 -8.33 9.41
N SER A 28 -10.41 -9.50 10.02
CA SER A 28 -10.41 -9.67 11.49
C SER A 28 -9.01 -9.72 12.10
N ALA A 29 -7.96 -9.85 11.28
CA ALA A 29 -6.59 -9.94 11.75
C ALA A 29 -6.00 -8.54 12.05
N PRO A 30 -5.17 -8.41 13.11
CA PRO A 30 -4.28 -7.26 13.21
C PRO A 30 -3.19 -7.32 12.12
N PRO A 31 -2.54 -6.18 11.79
CA PRO A 31 -1.45 -6.16 10.81
C PRO A 31 -0.32 -7.13 11.21
N SER A 32 0.22 -7.85 10.24
CA SER A 32 1.12 -8.99 10.48
C SER A 32 2.48 -8.61 11.07
N ARG A 33 2.92 -7.35 10.91
CA ARG A 33 4.08 -6.81 11.63
C ARG A 33 3.70 -5.46 12.25
N ARG A 34 4.00 -5.29 13.54
CA ARG A 34 3.99 -3.95 14.13
C ARG A 34 5.26 -3.21 13.72
N VAL A 35 5.10 -2.03 13.14
CA VAL A 35 6.21 -1.10 12.92
C VAL A 35 6.91 -0.80 14.25
N GLN A 36 8.17 -1.25 14.39
CA GLN A 36 9.05 -0.82 15.48
C GLN A 36 9.93 0.31 14.94
N GLY A 37 9.73 1.52 15.47
CA GLY A 37 10.47 2.71 15.03
C GLY A 37 11.98 2.51 15.15
N ARG A 38 12.66 2.23 14.03
CA ARG A 38 14.12 2.27 13.93
C ARG A 38 14.52 3.61 13.35
N ALA A 39 15.51 4.26 13.97
CA ALA A 39 15.99 5.62 13.75
C ALA A 39 16.51 5.97 12.33
N LYS A 40 16.23 5.15 11.30
CA LYS A 40 16.65 5.39 9.90
C LYS A 40 15.56 5.16 8.84
N ASN A 41 14.40 4.56 9.19
CA ASN A 41 13.30 4.34 8.24
C ASN A 41 12.07 5.14 8.68
N VAL A 42 11.50 5.93 7.77
CA VAL A 42 10.30 6.72 8.04
C VAL A 42 9.09 5.80 7.95
N SER A 43 8.60 5.40 9.10
CA SER A 43 7.47 4.49 9.27
C SER A 43 6.50 5.10 10.26
N GLY A 44 5.20 4.86 10.08
CA GLY A 44 4.18 5.60 10.80
C GLY A 44 2.80 4.97 10.69
N VAL A 45 1.80 5.75 11.07
CA VAL A 45 0.39 5.36 11.01
C VAL A 45 -0.43 6.46 10.36
N TYR A 46 -1.43 6.08 9.58
CA TYR A 46 -2.38 6.98 8.93
C TYR A 46 -3.79 6.77 9.54
N PRO A 47 -4.45 7.81 10.07
CA PRO A 47 -5.78 7.68 10.68
C PRO A 47 -6.89 7.64 9.62
N SER A 48 -7.09 6.47 8.99
CA SER A 48 -8.07 6.28 7.92
C SER A 48 -9.51 6.46 8.42
N ARG A 49 -10.25 7.36 7.77
CA ARG A 49 -11.69 7.56 8.00
C ARG A 49 -12.48 6.47 7.31
N LYS A 50 -12.06 6.05 6.10
CA LYS A 50 -12.67 4.95 5.35
C LYS A 50 -12.66 3.64 6.14
N MET A 51 -11.55 3.34 6.79
CA MET A 51 -11.38 2.12 7.57
C MET A 51 -11.83 2.28 9.03
N GLY A 52 -11.98 3.51 9.53
CA GLY A 52 -12.30 3.78 10.93
C GLY A 52 -11.19 3.36 11.91
N GLN A 53 -9.98 3.17 11.42
CA GLN A 53 -8.82 2.71 12.18
C GLN A 53 -7.51 3.28 11.60
N THR A 54 -6.43 3.15 12.36
CA THR A 54 -5.09 3.52 11.87
C THR A 54 -4.51 2.44 10.97
N ILE A 55 -3.92 2.84 9.85
CA ILE A 55 -3.24 1.97 8.87
C ILE A 55 -1.73 2.22 8.96
N GLN A 56 -0.91 1.17 9.09
CA GLN A 56 0.54 1.32 9.18
C GLN A 56 1.19 1.46 7.80
N PHE A 57 2.31 2.17 7.74
CA PHE A 57 3.17 2.22 6.56
C PHE A 57 4.65 2.19 6.98
N GLU A 58 5.49 1.60 6.14
CA GLU A 58 6.94 1.52 6.30
C GLU A 58 7.70 2.51 5.39
N SER A 59 7.00 3.19 4.48
CA SER A 59 7.55 4.21 3.57
C SER A 59 6.63 5.43 3.36
N HIS A 60 7.16 6.64 3.56
CA HIS A 60 6.45 7.91 3.33
C HIS A 60 6.16 8.23 1.85
N THR A 61 6.87 7.63 0.91
CA THR A 61 6.80 8.06 -0.49
C THR A 61 5.89 7.19 -1.35
N VAL A 62 5.92 5.87 -1.19
CA VAL A 62 5.11 4.98 -2.03
C VAL A 62 3.92 4.45 -1.23
N GLU A 63 4.15 3.84 -0.07
CA GLU A 63 3.08 3.25 0.73
C GLU A 63 2.13 4.29 1.32
N LEU A 64 2.67 5.37 1.93
CA LEU A 64 1.82 6.45 2.45
C LEU A 64 1.00 7.12 1.32
N TRP A 65 1.59 7.30 0.14
CA TRP A 65 0.88 7.87 -1.01
C TRP A 65 -0.18 6.92 -1.57
N ALA A 66 0.08 5.62 -1.55
CA ALA A 66 -0.92 4.59 -1.86
C ALA A 66 -2.07 4.62 -0.86
N ILE A 67 -1.80 4.83 0.44
CA ILE A 67 -2.84 5.01 1.45
C ILE A 67 -3.70 6.23 1.13
N TYR A 68 -3.11 7.38 0.83
CA TYR A 68 -3.88 8.57 0.41
C TYR A 68 -4.74 8.28 -0.81
N GLN A 69 -4.20 7.60 -1.82
CA GLN A 69 -4.97 7.24 -3.00
C GLN A 69 -6.16 6.32 -2.64
N MET A 70 -5.90 5.23 -1.92
CA MET A 70 -6.94 4.27 -1.52
C MET A 70 -7.97 4.87 -0.58
N GLU A 71 -7.60 5.81 0.29
CA GLU A 71 -8.51 6.53 1.20
C GLU A 71 -9.54 7.35 0.42
N HIS A 72 -9.14 7.96 -0.69
CA HIS A 72 -9.98 8.89 -1.46
C HIS A 72 -10.60 8.29 -2.72
N GLU A 73 -10.16 7.11 -3.16
CA GLU A 73 -10.78 6.39 -4.28
C GLU A 73 -12.13 5.78 -3.88
N GLU A 74 -13.20 6.15 -4.61
CA GLU A 74 -14.55 5.60 -4.38
C GLU A 74 -14.65 4.10 -4.70
N GLU A 75 -13.81 3.60 -5.61
CA GLU A 75 -13.77 2.19 -6.00
C GLU A 75 -13.15 1.31 -4.92
N VAL A 76 -12.36 1.88 -4.02
CA VAL A 76 -11.79 1.18 -2.86
C VAL A 76 -12.80 1.22 -1.72
N LEU A 77 -13.24 0.05 -1.29
CA LEU A 77 -14.19 -0.10 -0.18
C LEU A 77 -13.44 -0.25 1.14
N GLU A 78 -12.39 -1.07 1.15
CA GLU A 78 -11.53 -1.32 2.30
C GLU A 78 -10.10 -1.65 1.87
N PHE A 79 -9.13 -1.39 2.74
CA PHE A 79 -7.73 -1.76 2.53
C PHE A 79 -7.03 -2.07 3.87
N TYR A 80 -6.22 -3.12 3.87
CA TYR A 80 -5.58 -3.69 5.04
C TYR A 80 -4.08 -3.70 4.83
N ASP A 81 -3.32 -3.02 5.69
CA ASP A 81 -1.87 -3.03 5.69
C ASP A 81 -1.31 -4.37 6.16
N GLN A 82 -0.24 -4.81 5.49
CA GLN A 82 0.54 -5.98 5.86
C GLN A 82 -0.32 -7.22 6.18
N PRO A 83 -1.15 -7.69 5.21
CA PRO A 83 -1.99 -8.88 5.40
C PRO A 83 -1.15 -10.11 5.78
N PRO A 84 -1.78 -11.20 6.27
CA PRO A 84 -1.08 -12.42 6.66
C PRO A 84 -0.09 -12.90 5.58
N PRO A 85 1.16 -13.21 5.96
CA PRO A 85 2.18 -13.61 5.01
C PRO A 85 1.84 -14.96 4.37
N PHE A 86 2.21 -15.13 3.11
CA PHE A 86 2.07 -16.40 2.40
C PHE A 86 3.39 -16.84 1.76
N LYS A 87 3.54 -18.15 1.55
CA LYS A 87 4.76 -18.72 0.98
C LYS A 87 4.79 -18.49 -0.53
N ILE A 88 5.84 -17.83 -1.03
CA ILE A 88 6.15 -17.77 -2.46
C ILE A 88 7.30 -18.71 -2.81
N GLN A 89 7.29 -19.24 -4.02
CA GLN A 89 8.35 -20.11 -4.54
C GLN A 89 8.65 -19.74 -6.00
N TYR A 90 9.93 -19.58 -6.33
CA TYR A 90 10.36 -19.23 -7.68
C TYR A 90 11.82 -19.65 -7.93
N GLN A 91 12.25 -19.60 -9.18
CA GLN A 91 13.65 -19.85 -9.54
C GLN A 91 14.46 -18.55 -9.47
N ASN A 92 15.64 -18.61 -8.86
CA ASN A 92 16.59 -17.50 -8.90
C ASN A 92 17.31 -17.42 -10.26
N LYS A 93 18.20 -16.44 -10.43
CA LYS A 93 19.00 -16.25 -11.65
C LYS A 93 19.87 -17.45 -12.07
N THR A 94 20.16 -18.39 -11.16
CA THR A 94 20.96 -19.60 -11.43
C THR A 94 20.09 -20.85 -11.61
N GLY A 95 18.76 -20.70 -11.71
CA GLY A 95 17.80 -21.80 -11.84
C GLY A 95 17.48 -22.54 -10.53
N ARG A 96 18.07 -22.15 -9.40
CA ARG A 96 17.80 -22.77 -8.10
C ARG A 96 16.43 -22.34 -7.58
N LYS A 97 15.62 -23.30 -7.15
CA LYS A 97 14.35 -23.05 -6.45
C LYS A 97 14.62 -22.40 -5.09
N ILE A 98 13.98 -21.27 -4.83
CA ILE A 98 13.96 -20.58 -3.55
C ILE A 98 12.52 -20.36 -3.10
N GLY A 99 12.32 -20.31 -1.79
CA GLY A 99 11.01 -20.01 -1.23
C GLY A 99 11.11 -19.39 0.16
N HIS A 100 10.25 -18.43 0.42
CA HIS A 100 10.18 -17.68 1.66
C HIS A 100 8.76 -17.13 1.86
N TYR A 101 8.46 -16.68 3.07
CA TYR A 101 7.19 -16.00 3.36
C TYR A 101 7.25 -14.56 2.86
N HIS A 102 6.22 -14.18 2.14
CA HIS A 102 6.03 -12.86 1.56
C HIS A 102 4.82 -12.19 2.22
N THR A 103 5.01 -10.95 2.65
CA THR A 103 3.95 -10.08 3.16
C THR A 103 3.79 -8.96 2.12
N PRO A 104 2.67 -8.91 1.39
CA PRO A 104 2.33 -7.76 0.55
C PRO A 104 2.17 -6.49 1.36
N ASP A 105 2.22 -5.34 0.69
CA ASP A 105 2.06 -4.05 1.37
C ASP A 105 0.59 -3.85 1.79
N PHE A 106 -0.36 -4.19 0.92
CA PHE A 106 -1.79 -4.12 1.22
C PHE A 106 -2.60 -5.31 0.69
N PHE A 107 -3.76 -5.53 1.30
CA PHE A 107 -4.88 -6.28 0.72
C PHE A 107 -6.07 -5.34 0.57
N VAL A 108 -6.63 -5.24 -0.63
CA VAL A 108 -7.60 -4.20 -0.99
C VAL A 108 -8.89 -4.84 -1.50
N LEU A 109 -10.01 -4.42 -0.93
CA LEU A 109 -11.35 -4.72 -1.41
C LEU A 109 -11.84 -3.55 -2.26
N ARG A 110 -12.08 -3.80 -3.55
CA ARG A 110 -12.68 -2.86 -4.49
C ARG A 110 -14.09 -3.30 -4.86
N LYS A 111 -14.88 -2.39 -5.44
CA LYS A 111 -16.20 -2.75 -6.01
C LYS A 111 -16.11 -3.88 -7.04
N SER A 112 -14.99 -3.98 -7.75
CA SER A 112 -14.74 -4.99 -8.80
C SER A 112 -14.09 -6.29 -8.32
N GLY A 113 -13.69 -6.40 -7.06
CA GLY A 113 -13.03 -7.60 -6.55
C GLY A 113 -12.00 -7.31 -5.46
N ALA A 114 -11.21 -8.33 -5.10
CA ALA A 114 -10.17 -8.22 -4.08
C ALA A 114 -8.79 -8.59 -4.63
N ALA A 115 -7.77 -7.89 -4.14
CA ALA A 115 -6.40 -8.10 -4.58
C ALA A 115 -5.39 -7.87 -3.46
N TRP A 116 -4.27 -8.59 -3.53
CA TRP A 116 -3.05 -8.16 -2.85
C TRP A 116 -2.34 -7.13 -3.71
N GLU A 117 -1.83 -6.07 -3.08
CA GLU A 117 -1.06 -5.03 -3.75
C GLU A 117 0.33 -4.89 -3.14
N GLU A 118 1.32 -4.93 -4.02
CA GLU A 118 2.72 -4.63 -3.71
C GLU A 118 3.08 -3.31 -4.37
N TRP A 119 3.49 -2.34 -3.57
CA TRP A 119 3.86 -1.01 -4.01
C TRP A 119 5.39 -0.89 -4.05
N LYS A 120 5.93 -0.48 -5.21
CA LYS A 120 7.37 -0.31 -5.43
C LYS A 120 7.61 0.81 -6.42
N THR A 121 8.75 1.51 -6.33
CA THR A 121 9.10 2.45 -7.39
C THR A 121 9.47 1.71 -8.69
N GLU A 122 9.22 2.33 -9.85
CA GLU A 122 9.66 1.79 -11.15
C GLU A 122 11.17 1.50 -11.18
N THR A 123 11.95 2.36 -10.53
CA THR A 123 13.40 2.20 -10.43
C THR A 123 13.78 0.99 -9.57
N GLU A 124 13.09 0.75 -8.46
CA GLU A 124 13.31 -0.46 -7.64
C GLU A 124 12.93 -1.72 -8.40
N LEU A 125 11.79 -1.73 -9.11
CA LEU A 125 11.35 -2.88 -9.87
C LEU A 125 12.34 -3.28 -10.96
N LYS A 126 12.93 -2.30 -11.67
CA LYS A 126 14.03 -2.56 -12.62
C LYS A 126 15.21 -3.28 -11.96
N ARG A 127 15.64 -2.85 -10.76
CA ARG A 127 16.73 -3.51 -10.02
C ARG A 127 16.31 -4.91 -9.52
N LEU A 128 15.08 -5.04 -9.02
CA LEU A 128 14.54 -6.28 -8.47
C LEU A 128 14.33 -7.34 -9.55
N ALA A 129 13.93 -6.96 -10.76
CA ALA A 129 13.80 -7.87 -11.90
C ALA A 129 15.15 -8.48 -12.31
N LEU A 130 16.22 -7.68 -12.30
CA LEU A 130 17.58 -8.18 -12.54
C LEU A 130 18.04 -9.14 -11.43
N LYS A 131 17.71 -8.83 -10.17
CA LYS A 131 18.15 -9.62 -9.01
C LYS A 131 17.33 -10.90 -8.81
N TYR A 132 16.03 -10.83 -9.06
CA TYR A 132 15.04 -11.88 -8.81
C TYR A 132 14.09 -12.05 -10.02
N PRO A 133 14.59 -12.48 -11.19
CA PRO A 133 13.81 -12.55 -12.43
C PRO A 133 12.64 -13.54 -12.38
N GLY A 134 12.68 -14.54 -11.50
CA GLY A 134 11.55 -15.44 -11.26
C GLY A 134 10.43 -14.83 -10.39
N ARG A 135 10.65 -13.65 -9.80
CA ARG A 135 9.69 -12.98 -8.92
C ARG A 135 9.18 -11.65 -9.49
N TYR A 136 10.00 -10.89 -10.18
CA TYR A 136 9.60 -9.59 -10.73
C TYR A 136 9.81 -9.59 -12.23
N GLN A 137 8.73 -9.40 -12.97
CA GLN A 137 8.72 -9.44 -14.43
C GLN A 137 7.92 -8.27 -14.96
N LYS A 138 8.38 -7.72 -16.10
CA LYS A 138 7.64 -6.72 -16.85
C LYS A 138 7.07 -7.39 -18.09
N THR A 139 5.76 -7.32 -18.23
CA THR A 139 5.02 -7.82 -19.39
C THR A 139 5.33 -6.97 -20.64
N ALA A 140 4.96 -7.48 -21.81
CA ALA A 140 5.15 -6.79 -23.08
C ALA A 140 4.37 -5.47 -23.18
N ASP A 141 3.21 -5.36 -22.51
CA ASP A 141 2.41 -4.15 -22.38
C ASP A 141 2.94 -3.19 -21.29
N GLY A 142 4.09 -3.50 -20.70
CA GLY A 142 4.80 -2.63 -19.77
C GLY A 142 4.29 -2.68 -18.33
N LYS A 143 3.42 -3.64 -17.98
CA LYS A 143 2.93 -3.82 -16.61
C LYS A 143 3.85 -4.73 -15.81
N TRP A 144 4.07 -4.39 -14.55
CA TRP A 144 4.80 -5.25 -13.63
C TRP A 144 3.90 -6.33 -13.05
N HIS A 145 4.45 -7.54 -12.90
CA HIS A 145 3.77 -8.61 -12.21
C HIS A 145 4.75 -9.51 -11.46
N SER A 146 4.21 -10.27 -10.50
CA SER A 146 4.94 -11.27 -9.74
C SER A 146 4.35 -12.64 -10.04
N PRO A 147 4.98 -13.49 -10.89
CA PRO A 147 4.47 -14.83 -11.15
C PRO A 147 4.12 -15.64 -9.89
N PRO A 148 4.95 -15.68 -8.82
CA PRO A 148 4.59 -16.43 -7.62
C PRO A 148 3.50 -15.74 -6.77
N GLY A 149 3.37 -14.41 -6.84
CA GLY A 149 2.28 -13.68 -6.19
C GLY A 149 0.94 -13.93 -6.90
N THR A 150 0.93 -13.82 -8.22
CA THR A 150 -0.23 -14.13 -9.08
C THR A 150 -0.67 -15.58 -8.87
N ALA A 151 0.26 -16.54 -8.87
CA ALA A 151 -0.08 -17.95 -8.63
C ALA A 151 -0.77 -18.18 -7.28
N HIS A 152 -0.34 -17.48 -6.22
CA HIS A 152 -0.99 -17.53 -4.92
C HIS A 152 -2.41 -16.96 -4.99
N ALA A 153 -2.58 -15.75 -5.52
CA ALA A 153 -3.89 -15.10 -5.60
C ALA A 153 -4.88 -15.87 -6.46
N SER A 154 -4.43 -16.40 -7.61
CA SER A 154 -5.27 -17.21 -8.49
C SER A 154 -5.77 -18.50 -7.85
N SER A 155 -5.07 -19.05 -6.84
CA SER A 155 -5.58 -20.21 -6.09
C SER A 155 -6.83 -19.90 -5.26
N TYR A 156 -7.11 -18.62 -5.00
CA TYR A 156 -8.35 -18.14 -4.39
C TYR A 156 -9.31 -17.49 -5.39
N GLY A 157 -8.96 -17.46 -6.69
CA GLY A 157 -9.71 -16.69 -7.69
C GLY A 157 -9.62 -15.18 -7.50
N LEU A 158 -8.55 -14.70 -6.86
CA LEU A 158 -8.29 -13.29 -6.58
C LEU A 158 -7.08 -12.79 -7.37
N GLU A 159 -6.80 -11.48 -7.28
CA GLU A 159 -5.73 -10.84 -8.04
C GLU A 159 -4.50 -10.49 -7.19
N TYR A 160 -3.35 -10.39 -7.85
CA TYR A 160 -2.11 -9.88 -7.26
C TYR A 160 -1.54 -8.80 -8.17
N HIS A 161 -1.42 -7.59 -7.65
CA HIS A 161 -0.92 -6.45 -8.40
C HIS A 161 0.44 -6.00 -7.87
N ILE A 162 1.35 -5.72 -8.80
CA ILE A 162 2.47 -4.83 -8.52
C ILE A 162 2.07 -3.46 -9.01
N ARG A 163 2.01 -2.51 -8.08
CA ARG A 163 1.70 -1.11 -8.30
C ARG A 163 2.98 -0.28 -8.28
N THR A 164 3.00 0.81 -9.04
CA THR A 164 4.17 1.69 -9.07
C THR A 164 3.86 3.14 -8.74
N ASP A 165 4.92 3.88 -8.43
CA ASP A 165 4.87 5.33 -8.23
C ASP A 165 4.41 6.10 -9.47
N SER A 166 4.36 5.48 -10.65
CA SER A 166 3.74 6.08 -11.84
C SER A 166 2.22 6.16 -11.77
N GLU A 167 1.59 5.36 -10.90
CA GLU A 167 0.15 5.38 -10.65
C GLU A 167 -0.24 6.43 -9.60
N LEU A 168 0.76 6.94 -8.87
CA LEU A 168 0.59 7.99 -7.87
C LEU A 168 0.69 9.35 -8.56
N HIS A 169 -0.33 10.20 -8.44
CA HIS A 169 -0.29 11.54 -9.02
C HIS A 169 0.30 12.54 -8.00
N PRO A 170 1.60 12.93 -8.09
CA PRO A 170 2.31 13.55 -6.97
C PRO A 170 1.70 14.88 -6.50
N ILE A 171 1.18 15.67 -7.44
CA ILE A 171 0.50 16.94 -7.15
C ILE A 171 -0.81 16.70 -6.39
N PHE A 172 -1.55 15.66 -6.76
CA PHE A 172 -2.80 15.31 -6.10
C PHE A 172 -2.52 14.81 -4.68
N THR A 173 -1.53 13.93 -4.51
CA THR A 173 -1.13 13.45 -3.19
C THR A 173 -0.60 14.57 -2.30
N GLN A 174 0.21 15.49 -2.85
CA GLN A 174 0.69 16.64 -2.09
C GLN A 174 -0.43 17.61 -1.69
N ASN A 175 -1.44 17.79 -2.56
CA ASN A 175 -2.63 18.56 -2.24
C ASN A 175 -3.47 17.89 -1.16
N LEU A 176 -3.64 16.56 -1.20
CA LEU A 176 -4.34 15.81 -0.16
C LEU A 176 -3.63 15.94 1.18
N ILE A 177 -2.30 15.76 1.22
CA ILE A 177 -1.48 15.97 2.41
C ILE A 177 -1.71 17.39 2.96
N PHE A 178 -1.63 18.40 2.09
CA PHE A 178 -1.83 19.80 2.50
C PHE A 178 -3.24 20.06 3.04
N LEU A 179 -4.28 19.51 2.41
CA LEU A 179 -5.67 19.68 2.84
C LEU A 179 -5.93 18.96 4.16
N GLU A 180 -5.36 17.77 4.38
CA GLU A 180 -5.49 17.04 5.63
C GLU A 180 -4.71 17.72 6.76
N ASP A 181 -3.49 18.22 6.50
CA ASP A 181 -2.69 18.99 7.45
C ASP A 181 -3.38 20.33 7.82
N GLY A 182 -4.00 20.99 6.83
CA GLY A 182 -4.69 22.27 7.00
C GLY A 182 -6.03 22.19 7.74
N ILE A 183 -6.63 21.01 7.86
CA ILE A 183 -7.87 20.79 8.63
C ILE A 183 -7.57 20.63 10.14
N THR A 184 -6.31 20.39 10.52
CA THR A 184 -5.83 20.53 11.91
C THR A 184 -5.61 21.99 12.29
N VAL A 185 -6.68 22.79 12.26
CA VAL A 185 -6.71 24.04 13.03
C VAL A 185 -6.90 23.64 14.49
N PRO A 186 -5.97 23.96 15.41
CA PRO A 186 -6.22 23.77 16.82
C PRO A 186 -7.46 24.58 17.19
N LYS A 187 -8.50 23.93 17.72
CA LYS A 187 -9.55 24.66 18.44
C LYS A 187 -8.88 25.27 19.68
N GLY A 188 -8.50 26.54 19.54
CA GLY A 188 -8.07 27.42 20.62
C GLY A 188 -6.76 27.01 21.27
N GLU A 189 -5.68 27.68 20.91
CA GLU A 189 -4.87 28.44 21.86
C GLU A 189 -3.79 29.24 21.10
N ASN A 190 -3.65 30.51 21.47
CA ASN A 190 -2.72 31.45 20.88
C ASN A 190 -1.28 30.92 20.96
N CYS A 191 -0.61 30.72 19.82
CA CYS A 191 0.84 30.59 19.80
C CYS A 191 1.43 31.38 18.63
N THR A 192 1.96 32.55 18.96
CA THR A 192 2.70 33.45 18.07
C THR A 192 4.03 32.81 17.65
N LEU A 193 4.12 32.34 16.41
CA LEU A 193 5.39 31.97 15.80
C LEU A 193 6.11 33.22 15.27
N ARG A 194 7.11 33.69 16.01
CA ARG A 194 8.11 34.65 15.52
C ARG A 194 8.91 34.00 14.39
N LEU A 195 8.69 34.46 13.16
CA LEU A 195 9.61 34.26 12.04
C LEU A 195 10.97 34.91 12.36
N LYS A 196 12.01 34.09 12.53
CA LYS A 196 13.40 34.59 12.48
C LYS A 196 13.74 34.87 11.02
N ALA A 197 13.96 36.14 10.70
CA ALA A 197 14.51 36.58 9.42
C ALA A 197 15.94 36.04 9.24
N LEU A 198 16.24 35.50 8.05
CA LEU A 198 17.60 35.18 7.60
C LEU A 198 18.33 36.47 7.20
N PRO A 199 19.64 36.62 7.48
CA PRO A 199 20.36 37.85 7.16
C PRO A 199 20.69 37.95 5.66
N SER A 200 20.40 39.13 5.11
CA SER A 200 20.77 39.59 3.77
C SER A 200 22.30 39.61 3.60
N LYS A 201 22.81 38.92 2.57
CA LYS A 201 24.20 39.08 2.13
C LYS A 201 24.36 40.44 1.44
N HIS A 202 25.20 41.30 2.01
CA HIS A 202 25.65 42.52 1.34
C HIS A 202 26.57 42.17 0.16
N LEU A 203 26.22 42.71 -1.02
CA LEU A 203 27.15 42.98 -2.11
C LEU A 203 27.82 44.32 -1.80
N SER A 204 29.12 44.29 -1.53
CA SER A 204 29.98 45.48 -1.54
C SER A 204 30.65 45.62 -2.91
N HIS A 205 30.77 46.89 -3.31
CA HIS A 205 31.18 47.47 -4.60
C HIS A 205 32.22 46.75 -5.46
#